data_AF-A0A7Y3RM63-F1
#
_entry.id   AF-A0A7Y3RM63-F1
#
_cell.length_a   1.000
_cell.length_b   1.000
_cell.length_c   1.000
_cell.angle_alpha   90.00
_cell.angle_beta   90.00
_cell.angle_gamma   90.00
#
_symmetry.space_group_name_H-M   'P 1'
#
loop_
_entity.id
_entity.type
_entity.pdbx_description
1 polymer ?
#
loop_
_entity_poly.entity_id
_entity_poly.type
_entity_poly.pdbx_seq_one_letter_code
_entity_poly.pdbx_strand_id
1 'polypeptide(L)'
;MLRPILVVFAALTLTACVQNRTLGDRLDDSAASVNLKSKLLFDREAKTGDIDMTIFEGRLLLTGTVPTEGDSILIEEKARRIPQVREVINEILVLPRTTVGQGTRDAWIDQKLETALIADTGVTAGNYRVLVSQGVVYLLGVAQGPNELRRVTGQAQAIAGVKEVVSHVIYLRDPRRPQ
;
A
#
# COMPACT_ATOMS: atom_id res chain seq x y z
N MET A 1 -16.13 -20.95 -57.33
CA MET A 1 -16.16 -20.24 -56.04
C MET A 1 -14.92 -20.65 -55.24
N LEU A 2 -13.87 -19.83 -55.22
CA LEU A 2 -12.66 -20.04 -54.41
C LEU A 2 -12.43 -18.77 -53.57
N ARG A 3 -12.37 -18.90 -52.24
CA ARG A 3 -12.06 -17.79 -51.31
C ARG A 3 -10.55 -17.67 -51.16
N PRO A 4 -9.95 -16.47 -51.17
CA PRO A 4 -8.53 -16.31 -50.83
C PRO A 4 -8.36 -16.37 -49.31
N ILE A 5 -7.43 -17.20 -48.84
CA ILE A 5 -6.98 -17.22 -47.45
C ILE A 5 -5.95 -16.10 -47.28
N LEU A 6 -6.31 -15.09 -46.47
CA LEU A 6 -5.44 -14.01 -46.06
C LEU A 6 -4.48 -14.54 -44.97
N VAL A 7 -3.21 -14.72 -45.32
CA VAL A 7 -2.14 -15.00 -44.34
C VAL A 7 -1.64 -13.66 -43.81
N VAL A 8 -2.00 -13.32 -42.57
CA VAL A 8 -1.47 -12.15 -41.87
C VAL A 8 -0.20 -12.56 -41.15
N PHE A 9 0.95 -12.10 -41.64
CA PHE A 9 2.22 -12.18 -40.92
C PHE A 9 2.24 -11.07 -39.85
N ALA A 10 2.07 -11.43 -38.59
CA ALA A 10 2.29 -10.53 -37.47
C ALA A 10 3.80 -10.46 -37.17
N ALA A 11 4.44 -9.37 -37.57
CA ALA A 11 5.83 -9.09 -37.22
C ALA A 11 5.92 -8.72 -35.74
N LEU A 12 6.46 -9.61 -34.90
CA LEU A 12 6.90 -9.27 -33.55
C LEU A 12 8.17 -8.41 -33.64
N THR A 13 8.03 -7.09 -33.54
CA THR A 13 9.16 -6.23 -33.23
C THR A 13 9.43 -6.28 -31.73
N LEU A 14 10.49 -6.99 -31.33
CA LEU A 14 11.04 -6.97 -29.97
C LEU A 14 11.56 -5.57 -29.66
N THR A 15 10.71 -4.72 -29.06
CA THR A 15 11.17 -3.47 -28.47
C THR A 15 11.80 -3.79 -27.11
N ALA A 16 13.03 -3.31 -26.93
CA ALA A 16 13.87 -3.55 -25.77
C ALA A 16 13.14 -3.27 -24.44
N CYS A 17 13.39 -4.14 -23.46
CA CYS A 17 12.91 -4.02 -22.09
C CYS A 17 13.29 -2.65 -21.49
N VAL A 18 12.34 -1.70 -21.49
CA VAL A 18 12.32 -0.65 -20.48
C VAL A 18 12.05 -1.38 -19.17
N GLN A 19 13.03 -1.40 -18.27
CA GLN A 19 12.84 -1.90 -16.90
C GLN A 19 11.75 -1.05 -16.23
N ASN A 20 10.50 -1.47 -16.36
CA ASN A 20 9.39 -0.95 -15.58
C ASN A 20 9.59 -1.43 -14.14
N ARG A 21 10.29 -0.62 -13.35
CA ARG A 21 10.41 -0.78 -11.89
C ARG A 21 9.03 -0.97 -11.26
N THR A 22 7.99 -0.37 -11.85
CA THR A 22 6.59 -0.44 -11.44
C THR A 22 5.93 -1.82 -11.44
N LEU A 23 6.29 -2.75 -12.33
CA LEU A 23 5.70 -4.10 -12.31
C LEU A 23 6.49 -5.04 -11.39
N GLY A 24 7.82 -4.90 -11.35
CA GLY A 24 8.68 -5.66 -10.44
C GLY A 24 8.43 -5.30 -8.98
N ASP A 25 8.39 -4.01 -8.65
CA ASP A 25 8.15 -3.53 -7.29
C ASP A 25 6.77 -3.98 -6.76
N ARG A 26 5.74 -4.07 -7.62
CA ARG A 26 4.40 -4.56 -7.23
C ARG A 26 4.37 -6.06 -6.93
N LEU A 27 5.10 -6.87 -7.70
CA LEU A 27 5.21 -8.30 -7.44
C LEU A 27 6.04 -8.54 -6.17
N ASP A 28 7.11 -7.77 -5.98
CA ASP A 28 7.97 -7.84 -4.81
C ASP A 28 7.25 -7.39 -3.54
N ASP A 29 6.50 -6.28 -3.58
CA ASP A 29 5.69 -5.80 -2.45
C ASP A 29 4.55 -6.76 -2.14
N SER A 30 3.86 -7.29 -3.15
CA SER A 30 2.81 -8.29 -2.92
C SER A 30 3.40 -9.57 -2.32
N ALA A 31 4.57 -10.01 -2.78
CA ALA A 31 5.26 -11.16 -2.22
C ALA A 31 5.75 -10.88 -0.78
N ALA A 32 6.27 -9.68 -0.51
CA ALA A 32 6.68 -9.25 0.82
C ALA A 32 5.50 -9.21 1.79
N SER A 33 4.37 -8.60 1.38
CA SER A 33 3.12 -8.55 2.15
C SER A 33 2.52 -9.93 2.39
N VAL A 34 2.55 -10.83 1.38
CA VAL A 34 2.10 -12.23 1.55
C VAL A 34 3.00 -12.99 2.51
N ASN A 35 4.32 -12.79 2.43
CA ASN A 35 5.28 -13.38 3.36
C ASN A 35 5.15 -12.81 4.79
N LEU A 36 4.78 -11.55 4.93
CA LEU A 36 4.53 -10.91 6.22
C LEU A 36 3.22 -11.42 6.84
N LYS A 37 2.13 -11.40 6.04
CA LYS A 37 0.82 -11.92 6.43
C LYS A 37 0.94 -13.39 6.82
N SER A 38 1.66 -14.23 6.05
CA SER A 38 1.83 -15.64 6.42
C SER A 38 2.56 -15.80 7.76
N LYS A 39 3.66 -15.08 7.99
CA LYS A 39 4.38 -15.11 9.28
C LYS A 39 3.51 -14.67 10.47
N LEU A 40 2.60 -13.73 10.28
CA LEU A 40 1.67 -13.27 11.31
C LEU A 40 0.41 -14.16 11.46
N LEU A 41 -0.01 -14.84 10.37
CA LEU A 41 -1.17 -15.74 10.31
C LEU A 41 -0.87 -17.15 10.84
N PHE A 42 0.38 -17.61 10.79
CA PHE A 42 0.77 -18.92 11.33
C PHE A 42 0.63 -19.00 12.86
N ASP A 43 0.43 -17.87 13.52
CA ASP A 43 0.20 -17.79 14.95
C ASP A 43 -1.32 -17.64 15.22
N ARG A 44 -1.99 -18.79 15.42
CA ARG A 44 -3.47 -18.97 15.43
C ARG A 44 -4.26 -18.08 16.40
N GLU A 45 -3.59 -17.33 17.26
CA GLU A 45 -4.18 -16.47 18.28
C GLU A 45 -4.64 -15.11 17.74
N ALA A 46 -4.02 -14.59 16.66
CA ALA A 46 -4.39 -13.29 16.12
C ALA A 46 -5.47 -13.46 15.03
N LYS A 47 -6.67 -12.90 15.25
CA LYS A 47 -7.75 -12.84 14.25
C LYS A 47 -7.46 -11.78 13.17
N THR A 48 -6.33 -11.91 12.47
CA THR A 48 -5.74 -10.95 11.52
C THR A 48 -6.47 -10.78 10.19
N GLY A 49 -7.61 -11.44 9.95
CA GLY A 49 -8.31 -11.38 8.66
C GLY A 49 -8.83 -10.00 8.23
N ASP A 50 -8.79 -8.98 9.09
CA ASP A 50 -9.16 -7.59 8.75
C ASP A 50 -8.01 -6.60 9.01
N ILE A 51 -6.77 -7.10 8.98
CA ILE A 51 -5.56 -6.32 9.21
C ILE A 51 -4.75 -6.26 7.93
N ASP A 52 -4.44 -5.05 7.52
CA ASP A 52 -3.55 -4.77 6.40
C ASP A 52 -2.23 -4.19 6.89
N MET A 53 -1.17 -4.55 6.16
CA MET A 53 0.19 -4.25 6.53
C MET A 53 1.01 -3.95 5.29
N THR A 54 1.86 -2.94 5.40
CA THR A 54 2.80 -2.58 4.33
C THR A 54 4.10 -2.07 4.93
N ILE A 55 5.23 -2.36 4.29
CA ILE A 55 6.55 -1.98 4.78
C ILE A 55 7.26 -1.10 3.75
N PHE A 56 7.89 -0.02 4.24
CA PHE A 56 8.71 0.86 3.41
C PHE A 56 9.96 1.28 4.19
N GLU A 57 11.15 0.99 3.66
CA GLU A 57 12.45 1.29 4.30
C GLU A 57 12.58 0.78 5.76
N GLY A 58 11.95 -0.36 6.04
CA GLY A 58 11.91 -0.98 7.37
C GLY A 58 10.86 -0.40 8.31
N ARG A 59 10.06 0.57 7.86
CA ARG A 59 8.92 1.12 8.62
C ARG A 59 7.68 0.35 8.22
N LEU A 60 7.09 -0.36 9.17
CA LEU A 60 5.90 -1.18 8.96
C LEU A 60 4.67 -0.40 9.43
N LEU A 61 3.73 -0.17 8.53
CA LEU A 61 2.42 0.38 8.84
C LEU A 61 1.40 -0.75 8.97
N LEU A 62 0.66 -0.75 10.08
CA LEU A 62 -0.45 -1.65 10.36
C LEU A 62 -1.75 -0.86 10.39
N THR A 63 -2.77 -1.33 9.68
CA THR A 63 -4.11 -0.71 9.65
C THR A 63 -5.18 -1.81 9.68
N GLY A 64 -6.44 -1.43 9.87
CA GLY A 64 -7.56 -2.36 9.90
C GLY A 64 -8.34 -2.28 11.20
N THR A 65 -9.09 -3.34 11.52
CA THR A 65 -9.85 -3.38 12.77
C THR A 65 -9.61 -4.63 13.59
N VAL A 66 -9.65 -4.47 14.91
CA VAL A 66 -9.67 -5.57 15.88
C VAL A 66 -10.78 -5.40 16.91
N PRO A 67 -11.32 -6.49 17.47
CA PRO A 67 -12.36 -6.41 18.49
C PRO A 67 -11.90 -5.84 19.83
N THR A 68 -10.60 -5.96 20.18
CA THR A 68 -10.08 -5.53 21.48
C THR A 68 -8.72 -4.86 21.38
N GLU A 69 -8.42 -3.98 22.35
CA GLU A 69 -7.09 -3.36 22.48
C GLU A 69 -5.98 -4.40 22.64
N GLY A 70 -6.25 -5.49 23.36
CA GLY A 70 -5.30 -6.58 23.55
C GLY A 70 -4.88 -7.24 22.23
N ASP A 71 -5.79 -7.36 21.27
CA ASP A 71 -5.47 -7.87 19.93
C ASP A 71 -4.55 -6.91 19.17
N SER A 72 -4.78 -5.60 19.28
CA SER A 72 -3.93 -4.57 18.65
C SER A 72 -2.50 -4.64 19.19
N ILE A 73 -2.35 -4.66 20.52
CA ILE A 73 -1.06 -4.75 21.19
C ILE A 73 -0.33 -6.04 20.79
N LEU A 74 -1.02 -7.19 20.78
CA LEU A 74 -0.42 -8.46 20.41
C LEU A 74 0.10 -8.46 18.96
N ILE A 75 -0.66 -7.88 18.03
CA ILE A 75 -0.24 -7.77 16.63
C ILE A 75 0.99 -6.87 16.52
N GLU A 76 1.00 -5.74 17.21
CA GLU A 76 2.14 -4.82 17.22
C GLU A 76 3.41 -5.49 17.78
N GLU A 77 3.30 -6.21 18.90
CA GLU A 77 4.42 -6.95 19.49
C GLU A 77 4.97 -8.02 18.55
N LYS A 78 4.11 -8.74 17.84
CA LYS A 78 4.52 -9.74 16.84
C LYS A 78 5.20 -9.07 15.66
N ALA A 79 4.65 -7.95 15.18
CA ALA A 79 5.18 -7.17 14.09
C ALA A 79 6.60 -6.64 14.40
N ARG A 80 6.86 -6.21 15.64
CA ARG A 80 8.20 -5.75 16.09
C ARG A 80 9.28 -6.82 16.04
N ARG A 81 8.92 -8.11 16.07
CA ARG A 81 9.88 -9.24 16.03
C ARG A 81 10.30 -9.61 14.61
N ILE A 82 9.71 -8.99 13.59
CA ILE A 82 10.06 -9.28 12.20
C ILE A 82 11.43 -8.67 11.90
N PRO A 83 12.43 -9.46 11.46
CA PRO A 83 13.81 -8.97 11.31
C PRO A 83 13.97 -7.77 10.36
N GLN A 84 13.10 -7.63 9.36
CA GLN A 84 13.11 -6.53 8.41
C GLN A 84 12.50 -5.22 8.95
N VAL A 85 11.87 -5.24 10.12
CA VAL A 85 11.13 -4.12 10.70
C VAL A 85 11.99 -3.36 11.70
N ARG A 86 12.17 -2.06 11.45
CA ARG A 86 12.90 -1.08 12.28
C ARG A 86 11.97 -0.21 13.10
N GLU A 87 10.78 0.06 12.57
CA GLU A 87 9.74 0.88 13.20
C GLU A 87 8.38 0.22 12.91
N VAL A 88 7.54 0.11 13.92
CA VAL A 88 6.13 -0.30 13.76
C VAL A 88 5.26 0.93 14.01
N ILE A 89 4.41 1.24 13.05
CA ILE A 89 3.43 2.31 13.06
C ILE A 89 2.06 1.62 13.12
N ASN A 90 1.43 1.68 14.29
CA ASN A 90 0.18 0.99 14.56
C ASN A 90 -1.00 1.96 14.45
N GLU A 91 -1.81 1.78 13.41
CA GLU A 91 -3.05 2.53 13.14
C GLU A 91 -4.26 1.57 13.12
N ILE A 92 -4.16 0.46 13.84
CA ILE A 92 -5.25 -0.50 14.00
C ILE A 92 -6.34 0.14 14.87
N LEU A 93 -7.59 0.06 14.41
CA LEU A 93 -8.75 0.58 15.12
C LEU A 93 -9.44 -0.50 15.96
N VAL A 94 -9.78 -0.20 17.20
CA VAL A 94 -10.59 -1.10 18.04
C VAL A 94 -12.06 -0.94 17.69
N LEU A 95 -12.53 -1.75 16.74
CA LEU A 95 -13.87 -1.70 16.16
C LEU A 95 -14.36 -3.11 15.77
N PRO A 96 -15.67 -3.30 15.57
CA PRO A 96 -16.17 -4.50 14.90
C PRO A 96 -15.53 -4.65 13.51
N ARG A 97 -15.44 -5.90 13.05
CA ARG A 97 -14.88 -6.22 11.73
C ARG A 97 -15.46 -5.34 10.63
N THR A 98 -14.59 -4.93 9.71
CA THR A 98 -14.98 -4.20 8.51
C THR A 98 -16.04 -4.97 7.72
N THR A 99 -17.12 -4.28 7.38
CA THR A 99 -18.17 -4.86 6.54
C THR A 99 -17.70 -4.95 5.09
N VAL A 100 -18.23 -5.89 4.32
CA VAL A 100 -17.92 -6.02 2.88
C VAL A 100 -18.16 -4.71 2.12
N GLY A 101 -19.24 -3.99 2.46
CA GLY A 101 -19.56 -2.71 1.84
C GLY A 101 -18.53 -1.62 2.15
N GLN A 102 -18.06 -1.56 3.40
CA GLN A 102 -17.00 -0.62 3.79
C GLN A 102 -15.66 -0.99 3.12
N GLY A 103 -15.25 -2.26 3.16
CA GLY A 103 -14.02 -2.71 2.52
C GLY A 103 -14.01 -2.47 1.01
N THR A 104 -15.16 -2.62 0.34
CA THR A 104 -15.29 -2.28 -1.10
C THR A 104 -15.08 -0.79 -1.36
N ARG A 105 -15.58 0.09 -0.48
CA ARG A 105 -15.35 1.54 -0.59
C ARG A 105 -13.90 1.90 -0.34
N ASP A 106 -13.29 1.30 0.67
CA ASP A 106 -11.88 1.53 1.01
C ASP A 106 -10.95 1.07 -0.14
N ALA A 107 -11.20 -0.09 -0.73
CA ALA A 107 -10.48 -0.57 -1.92
C ALA A 107 -10.65 0.36 -3.14
N TRP A 108 -11.83 0.96 -3.32
CA TRP A 108 -12.04 1.94 -4.39
C TRP A 108 -11.26 3.24 -4.15
N ILE A 109 -11.23 3.74 -2.91
CA ILE A 109 -10.43 4.91 -2.52
C ILE A 109 -8.95 4.62 -2.77
N ASP A 110 -8.46 3.47 -2.32
CA ASP A 110 -7.07 3.01 -2.48
C ASP A 110 -6.66 3.01 -3.96
N GLN A 111 -7.41 2.28 -4.80
CA GLN A 111 -7.14 2.20 -6.24
C GLN A 111 -7.22 3.57 -6.91
N LYS A 112 -8.18 4.41 -6.52
CA LYS A 112 -8.35 5.76 -7.09
C LYS A 112 -7.16 6.64 -6.75
N LEU A 113 -6.68 6.59 -5.50
CA LEU A 113 -5.52 7.36 -5.05
C LEU A 113 -4.25 6.87 -5.73
N GLU A 114 -3.98 5.56 -5.73
CA GLU A 114 -2.82 5.00 -6.43
C GLU A 114 -2.77 5.44 -7.89
N THR A 115 -3.91 5.38 -8.59
CA THR A 115 -3.98 5.80 -9.99
C THR A 115 -3.69 7.30 -10.15
N ALA A 116 -4.18 8.13 -9.24
CA ALA A 116 -3.92 9.57 -9.26
C ALA A 116 -2.43 9.89 -9.00
N LEU A 117 -1.79 9.19 -8.06
CA LEU A 117 -0.37 9.35 -7.78
C LEU A 117 0.49 8.94 -8.98
N ILE A 118 0.16 7.82 -9.63
CA ILE A 118 0.87 7.33 -10.82
C ILE A 118 0.74 8.30 -11.99
N ALA A 119 -0.42 8.94 -12.15
CA ALA A 119 -0.68 9.88 -13.24
C ALA A 119 -0.06 11.27 -13.02
N ASP A 120 0.30 11.63 -11.79
CA ASP A 120 0.85 12.94 -11.46
C ASP A 120 2.38 12.97 -11.60
N THR A 121 2.87 13.63 -12.65
CA THR A 121 4.32 13.76 -12.92
C THR A 121 5.09 14.56 -11.87
N GLY A 122 4.38 15.29 -10.99
CA GLY A 122 4.96 15.98 -9.84
C GLY A 122 5.09 15.09 -8.60
N VAL A 123 4.72 13.81 -8.67
CA VAL A 123 4.80 12.83 -7.59
C VAL A 123 5.69 11.65 -8.00
N THR A 124 6.60 11.27 -7.11
CA THR A 124 7.35 10.02 -7.24
C THR A 124 6.52 8.88 -6.66
N ALA A 125 5.51 8.40 -7.39
CA ALA A 125 4.50 7.46 -6.87
C ALA A 125 5.08 6.22 -6.15
N GLY A 126 6.19 5.67 -6.66
CA GLY A 126 6.86 4.51 -6.06
C GLY A 126 7.42 4.74 -4.64
N ASN A 127 7.55 5.99 -4.22
CA ASN A 127 7.99 6.35 -2.87
C ASN A 127 6.86 6.34 -1.84
N TYR A 128 5.63 5.98 -2.22
CA TYR A 128 4.48 5.95 -1.34
C TYR A 128 3.89 4.55 -1.28
N ARG A 129 3.36 4.22 -0.11
CA ARG A 129 2.45 3.11 0.14
C ARG A 129 1.17 3.73 0.70
N VAL A 130 0.05 3.32 0.14
CA VAL A 130 -1.28 3.76 0.54
C VAL A 130 -1.95 2.58 1.23
N LEU A 131 -2.59 2.84 2.36
CA LEU A 131 -3.55 1.93 2.97
C LEU A 131 -4.81 2.72 3.28
N VAL A 132 -5.97 2.08 3.17
CA VAL A 132 -7.25 2.70 3.48
C VAL A 132 -8.02 1.81 4.44
N SER A 133 -8.45 2.37 5.57
CA SER A 133 -9.27 1.65 6.54
C SER A 133 -10.35 2.55 7.11
N GLN A 134 -11.61 2.10 7.03
CA GLN A 134 -12.77 2.82 7.57
C GLN A 134 -12.93 4.24 6.98
N GLY A 135 -12.48 4.46 5.74
CA GLY A 135 -12.45 5.75 5.06
C GLY A 135 -11.30 6.67 5.47
N VAL A 136 -10.36 6.21 6.29
CA VAL A 136 -9.13 6.92 6.63
C VAL A 136 -8.02 6.46 5.68
N VAL A 137 -7.35 7.41 5.04
CA VAL A 137 -6.20 7.14 4.17
C VAL A 137 -4.93 7.29 5.00
N TYR A 138 -4.11 6.24 5.04
CA TYR A 138 -2.80 6.24 5.67
C TYR A 138 -1.72 6.26 4.59
N LEU A 139 -0.85 7.26 4.64
CA LEU A 139 0.26 7.43 3.72
C LEU A 139 1.58 7.08 4.41
N LEU A 140 2.28 6.07 3.91
CA LEU A 140 3.64 5.73 4.33
C LEU A 140 4.59 5.97 3.17
N GLY A 141 5.76 6.57 3.40
CA GLY A 141 6.70 6.77 2.31
C GLY A 141 7.70 7.89 2.51
N VAL A 142 8.27 8.35 1.39
CA VAL A 142 9.27 9.41 1.33
C VAL A 142 8.92 10.46 0.28
N ALA A 143 8.67 11.68 0.72
CA ALA A 143 8.48 12.83 -0.16
C ALA A 143 9.82 13.51 -0.50
N GLN A 144 9.97 13.95 -1.75
CA GLN A 144 11.11 14.78 -2.18
C GLN A 144 11.13 16.14 -1.48
N GLY A 145 9.96 16.64 -1.06
CA GLY A 145 9.83 17.87 -0.30
C GLY A 145 8.38 18.23 0.05
N PRO A 146 8.17 19.39 0.69
CA PRO A 146 6.86 19.79 1.22
C PRO A 146 5.81 20.02 0.12
N ASN A 147 6.21 20.40 -1.09
CA ASN A 147 5.28 20.61 -2.20
C ASN A 147 4.71 19.31 -2.73
N GLU A 148 5.54 18.26 -2.84
CA GLU A 148 5.08 16.94 -3.25
C GLU A 148 4.17 16.34 -2.18
N LEU A 149 4.54 16.41 -0.90
CA LEU A 149 3.70 15.91 0.18
C LEU A 149 2.31 16.58 0.18
N ARG A 150 2.25 17.90 -0.01
CA ARG A 150 0.98 18.64 -0.09
C ARG A 150 0.12 18.22 -1.29
N ARG A 151 0.76 17.90 -2.41
CA ARG A 151 0.09 17.39 -3.61
C ARG A 151 -0.52 16.02 -3.35
N VAL A 152 0.25 15.10 -2.76
CA VAL A 152 -0.21 13.75 -2.40
C VAL A 152 -1.37 13.81 -1.40
N THR A 153 -1.22 14.57 -0.31
CA THR A 153 -2.30 14.70 0.69
C THR A 153 -3.53 15.39 0.12
N GLY A 154 -3.37 16.41 -0.72
CA GLY A 154 -4.48 17.08 -1.39
C GLY A 154 -5.24 16.16 -2.35
N GLN A 155 -4.54 15.30 -3.09
CA GLN A 155 -5.19 14.29 -3.93
C GLN A 155 -5.98 13.27 -3.11
N ALA A 156 -5.42 12.79 -1.99
CA ALA A 156 -6.11 11.88 -1.09
C ALA A 156 -7.39 12.54 -0.52
N GLN A 157 -7.29 13.76 -0.01
CA GLN A 157 -8.44 14.50 0.54
C GLN A 157 -9.55 14.78 -0.49
N ALA A 158 -9.21 14.88 -1.78
CA ALA A 158 -10.17 15.15 -2.84
C ALA A 158 -11.00 13.92 -3.25
N ILE A 159 -10.63 12.71 -2.81
CA ILE A 159 -11.34 11.49 -3.19
C ILE A 159 -12.63 11.36 -2.36
N ALA A 160 -13.75 11.17 -3.06
CA ALA A 160 -15.04 11.00 -2.41
C ALA A 160 -15.04 9.81 -1.43
N GLY A 161 -15.55 10.04 -0.22
CA GLY A 161 -15.60 9.00 0.82
C GLY A 161 -14.37 8.95 1.74
N VAL A 162 -13.31 9.69 1.43
CA VAL A 162 -12.21 9.93 2.37
C VAL A 162 -12.71 10.79 3.53
N LYS A 163 -12.54 10.30 4.75
CA LYS A 163 -12.90 10.98 5.99
C LYS A 163 -11.72 11.74 6.58
N GLU A 164 -10.54 11.16 6.48
CA GLU A 164 -9.31 11.67 7.08
C GLU A 164 -8.10 11.17 6.29
N VAL A 165 -7.01 11.94 6.34
CA VAL A 165 -5.70 11.56 5.78
C VAL A 165 -4.65 11.68 6.87
N VAL A 166 -4.08 10.53 7.25
CA VAL A 166 -3.00 10.42 8.23
C VAL A 166 -1.69 10.18 7.48
N SER A 167 -0.72 11.07 7.66
CA SER A 167 0.55 11.02 6.94
C SER A 167 1.70 10.58 7.84
N HIS A 168 2.24 9.41 7.53
CA HIS A 168 3.52 8.89 8.04
C HIS A 168 4.66 9.05 7.02
N VAL A 169 4.48 9.95 6.06
CA VAL A 169 5.51 10.27 5.07
C VAL A 169 6.60 11.12 5.71
N ILE A 170 7.86 10.74 5.43
CA ILE A 170 9.04 11.49 5.85
C ILE A 170 9.70 12.16 4.63
N TYR A 171 10.61 13.09 4.85
CA TYR A 171 11.32 13.72 3.74
C TYR A 171 12.55 12.91 3.32
N LEU A 172 13.00 13.09 2.07
CA LEU A 172 14.17 12.41 1.51
C LEU A 172 15.42 12.53 2.39
N ARG A 173 15.59 13.66 3.08
CA ARG A 173 16.73 13.94 3.97
C ARG A 173 16.43 13.71 5.46
N ASP A 174 15.38 12.96 5.78
CA ASP A 174 15.02 12.65 7.17
C ASP A 174 16.06 11.70 7.79
N PRO A 175 16.58 11.99 9.00
CA PRO A 175 17.61 11.18 9.65
C PRO A 175 17.16 9.76 10.04
N ARG A 176 15.84 9.48 10.04
CA ARG A 176 15.31 8.14 10.32
C ARG A 176 15.51 7.17 9.15
N ARG A 177 15.75 7.67 7.94
CA ARG A 177 15.96 6.84 6.76
C ARG A 177 17.22 5.96 6.92
N PRO A 178 17.21 4.73 6.39
CA PRO A 178 18.43 3.94 6.30
C PRO A 178 19.46 4.68 5.44
N GLN A 179 20.71 4.70 5.90
CA GLN A 179 21.87 5.27 5.18
C GLN A 179 22.40 4.26 4.17
#